data_AF-A0A3D5T267-F1
#
_entry.id   AF-A0A3D5T267-F1
#
_cell.length_a   1.000
_cell.length_b   1.000
_cell.length_c   1.000
_cell.angle_alpha   90.00
_cell.angle_beta   90.00
_cell.angle_gamma   90.00
#
_symmetry.space_group_name_H-M   'P 1'
#
loop_
_entity.id
_entity.type
_entity.pdbx_description
1 polymer ?
#
loop_
_entity_poly.entity_id
_entity_poly.type
_entity_poly.pdbx_seq_one_letter_code
_entity_poly.pdbx_strand_id
1 'polypeptide(L)'
;MCGEESLRREEPLRRQEVVPEGEHRQSGRMPAVPRPAPLDAVAAADLAAMREAAAELQECRRVLTKAGLDVVSEVLRGQGDFVEYEHYPHDDVFDADSHAQYYYHAHRGGAREHGHFHTFLRAPGMPPGTAPVENTGTEPWPQGDAALSHLVAISMDAWGEPLALFAVNRWVTGDAWYRAGDVVAMLDRFGIDHAWPSWPVNRWITAMLRLFRPEIETLLRHRDRVVELWAQAHPGCDVFEDRRLEVTGSLPVSIEGRIRALDRLRARSA
;
A
#
# COMPACT_ATOMS: atom_id res chain seq x y z
N MET A 1 43.40 -15.12 -25.44
CA MET A 1 43.56 -13.93 -24.60
C MET A 1 42.21 -13.61 -23.99
N CYS A 2 42.21 -13.41 -22.68
CA CYS A 2 41.05 -13.20 -21.82
C CYS A 2 40.24 -11.95 -22.17
N GLY A 3 38.98 -11.99 -21.80
CA GLY A 3 38.06 -10.86 -21.68
C GLY A 3 36.76 -11.30 -21.01
N GLU A 4 36.86 -11.78 -19.77
CA GLU A 4 35.71 -11.92 -18.87
C GLU A 4 35.34 -10.52 -18.38
N GLU A 5 34.19 -9.98 -18.79
CA GLU A 5 33.55 -8.87 -18.07
C GLU A 5 32.54 -9.45 -17.07
N SER A 6 32.96 -9.40 -15.81
CA SER A 6 32.15 -9.73 -14.64
C SER A 6 31.05 -8.68 -14.49
N LEU A 7 29.80 -9.06 -14.78
CA LEU A 7 28.60 -8.31 -14.40
C LEU A 7 28.46 -8.29 -12.87
N ARG A 8 29.18 -7.35 -12.25
CA ARG A 8 29.00 -6.98 -10.84
C ARG A 8 27.83 -6.01 -10.75
N ARG A 9 26.99 -6.24 -9.74
CA ARG A 9 25.86 -5.42 -9.24
C ARG A 9 26.01 -3.93 -9.61
N GLU A 10 25.06 -3.42 -10.38
CA GLU A 10 24.99 -2.01 -10.78
C GLU A 10 24.62 -1.09 -9.60
N GLU A 11 25.13 0.13 -9.66
CA GLU A 11 25.09 1.20 -8.66
C GLU A 11 23.67 1.74 -8.36
N PRO A 12 23.44 2.39 -7.19
CA PRO A 12 22.15 3.00 -6.86
C PRO A 12 21.75 4.10 -7.86
N LEU A 13 20.44 4.14 -8.18
CA LEU A 13 19.81 5.18 -9.01
C LEU A 13 20.22 6.59 -8.52
N ARG A 14 20.84 7.38 -9.41
CA ARG A 14 21.51 8.65 -9.08
C ARG A 14 20.54 9.73 -8.61
N ARG A 15 20.90 10.39 -7.50
CA ARG A 15 20.29 11.65 -7.02
C ARG A 15 20.62 12.83 -7.96
N GLN A 16 19.64 13.69 -8.26
CA GLN A 16 19.86 15.04 -8.80
C GLN A 16 19.06 16.10 -8.01
N GLU A 17 19.42 17.37 -8.24
CA GLU A 17 19.55 18.49 -7.28
C GLU A 17 18.28 19.08 -6.63
N VAL A 18 18.52 19.76 -5.51
CA VAL A 18 17.58 20.15 -4.43
C VAL A 18 16.91 21.51 -4.67
N VAL A 19 15.59 21.57 -4.42
CA VAL A 19 14.81 22.79 -4.14
C VAL A 19 13.99 22.50 -2.86
N PRO A 20 13.95 23.38 -1.83
CA PRO A 20 13.37 23.01 -0.54
C PRO A 20 11.97 23.61 -0.32
N GLU A 21 10.98 22.81 0.09
CA GLU A 21 9.80 23.30 0.82
C GLU A 21 9.25 22.27 1.85
N GLY A 22 8.89 22.80 3.04
CA GLY A 22 7.75 22.38 3.87
C GLY A 22 7.74 21.06 4.67
N GLU A 23 8.53 20.90 5.73
CA GLU A 23 8.32 19.81 6.72
C GLU A 23 7.02 20.05 7.53
N HIS A 24 5.90 19.44 7.15
CA HIS A 24 4.71 19.37 8.01
C HIS A 24 4.89 18.27 9.07
N ARG A 25 5.43 18.66 10.25
CA ARG A 25 5.56 17.74 11.39
C ARG A 25 4.20 17.49 12.04
N GLN A 26 3.76 16.24 12.01
CA GLN A 26 2.61 15.75 12.77
C GLN A 26 2.78 16.07 14.26
N SER A 27 1.95 16.99 14.77
CA SER A 27 2.02 17.47 16.15
C SER A 27 1.07 16.66 17.05
N GLY A 28 1.61 15.82 17.93
CA GLY A 28 0.84 15.05 18.93
C GLY A 28 1.27 13.59 19.01
N ARG A 29 1.25 13.01 20.22
CA ARG A 29 1.59 11.60 20.42
C ARG A 29 0.41 10.73 20.00
N MET A 30 0.46 10.23 18.77
CA MET A 30 -0.54 9.30 18.26
C MET A 30 -0.57 8.00 19.07
N PRO A 31 -1.74 7.34 19.20
CA PRO A 31 -1.78 6.01 19.79
C PRO A 31 -0.92 5.06 18.97
N ALA A 32 -0.15 4.20 19.64
CA ALA A 32 0.63 3.17 18.96
C ALA A 32 -0.31 2.22 18.19
N VAL A 33 0.12 1.78 17.01
CA VAL A 33 -0.61 0.74 16.27
C VAL A 33 -0.61 -0.54 17.11
N PRO A 34 -1.77 -1.16 17.36
CA PRO A 34 -1.84 -2.44 18.04
C PRO A 34 -1.05 -3.52 17.28
N ARG A 35 -0.63 -4.57 17.99
CA ARG A 35 -0.07 -5.74 17.31
C ARG A 35 -1.20 -6.45 16.54
N PRO A 36 -0.96 -6.86 15.28
CA PRO A 36 -1.89 -7.72 14.56
C PRO A 36 -2.14 -9.04 15.29
N ALA A 37 -3.26 -9.68 14.96
CA ALA A 37 -3.56 -11.01 15.46
C ALA A 37 -2.38 -11.97 15.15
N PRO A 38 -1.95 -12.79 16.12
CA PRO A 38 -0.90 -13.77 15.86
C PRO A 38 -1.42 -14.82 14.85
N LEU A 39 -0.50 -15.38 14.05
CA LEU A 39 -0.88 -16.29 12.95
C LEU A 39 -1.61 -17.57 13.43
N ASP A 40 -1.43 -17.99 14.67
CA ASP A 40 -2.14 -19.13 15.25
C ASP A 40 -3.60 -18.82 15.61
N ALA A 41 -3.99 -17.54 15.65
CA ALA A 41 -5.37 -17.09 15.80
C ALA A 41 -6.07 -16.82 14.46
N VAL A 42 -5.35 -16.90 13.33
CA VAL A 42 -5.91 -16.72 11.98
C VAL A 42 -6.60 -18.00 11.53
N ALA A 43 -7.74 -17.89 10.86
CA ALA A 43 -8.50 -19.05 10.40
C ALA A 43 -7.70 -19.88 9.38
N ALA A 44 -7.93 -21.20 9.36
CA ALA A 44 -7.16 -22.10 8.49
C ALA A 44 -7.28 -21.77 7.00
N ALA A 45 -8.47 -21.33 6.55
CA ALA A 45 -8.70 -20.89 5.18
C ALA A 45 -7.86 -19.64 4.83
N ASP A 46 -7.84 -18.65 5.73
CA ASP A 46 -7.03 -17.44 5.55
C ASP A 46 -5.53 -17.75 5.56
N LEU A 47 -5.08 -18.65 6.44
CA LEU A 47 -3.69 -19.13 6.43
C LEU A 47 -3.32 -19.84 5.13
N ALA A 48 -4.25 -20.56 4.49
CA ALA A 48 -4.02 -21.17 3.19
C ALA A 48 -3.90 -20.08 2.10
N ALA A 49 -4.82 -19.12 2.08
CA ALA A 49 -4.78 -17.98 1.16
C ALA A 49 -3.49 -17.16 1.30
N MET A 50 -3.01 -16.94 2.53
CA MET A 50 -1.74 -16.27 2.80
C MET A 50 -0.54 -17.05 2.24
N ARG A 51 -0.57 -18.39 2.25
CA ARG A 51 0.50 -19.21 1.65
C ARG A 51 0.49 -19.15 0.14
N GLU A 52 -0.69 -19.18 -0.47
CA GLU A 52 -0.84 -19.01 -1.91
C GLU A 52 -0.33 -17.63 -2.33
N ALA A 53 -0.69 -16.58 -1.60
CA ALA A 53 -0.18 -15.23 -1.80
C ALA A 53 1.35 -15.15 -1.64
N ALA A 54 1.92 -15.83 -0.66
CA ALA A 54 3.37 -15.92 -0.51
C ALA A 54 4.06 -16.57 -1.71
N ALA A 55 3.51 -17.68 -2.23
CA ALA A 55 4.04 -18.35 -3.41
C ALA A 55 3.94 -17.45 -4.66
N GLU A 56 2.82 -16.74 -4.81
CA GLU A 56 2.60 -15.79 -5.89
C GLU A 56 3.61 -14.62 -5.86
N LEU A 57 3.82 -14.04 -4.68
CA LEU A 57 4.82 -13.00 -4.43
C LEU A 57 6.23 -13.44 -4.83
N GLN A 58 6.62 -14.66 -4.41
CA GLN A 58 7.92 -15.22 -4.75
C GLN A 58 8.06 -15.47 -6.25
N GLU A 59 7.02 -15.95 -6.91
CA GLU A 59 7.04 -16.18 -8.35
C GLU A 59 7.16 -14.87 -9.13
N CYS A 60 6.40 -13.84 -8.75
CA CYS A 60 6.49 -12.49 -9.33
C CYS A 60 7.90 -11.91 -9.20
N ARG A 61 8.49 -11.99 -8.00
CA ARG A 61 9.89 -11.57 -7.78
C ARG A 61 10.86 -12.39 -8.64
N ARG A 62 10.68 -13.72 -8.70
CA ARG A 62 11.54 -14.61 -9.47
C ARG A 62 11.52 -14.30 -10.98
N VAL A 63 10.37 -13.98 -11.55
CA VAL A 63 10.27 -13.65 -12.98
C VAL A 63 10.85 -12.27 -13.30
N LEU A 64 10.65 -11.28 -12.42
CA LEU A 64 11.27 -9.95 -12.55
C LEU A 64 12.79 -10.02 -12.44
N THR A 65 13.30 -10.73 -11.43
CA THR A 65 14.75 -10.89 -11.23
C THR A 65 15.43 -11.61 -12.39
N LYS A 66 14.74 -12.53 -13.09
CA LYS A 66 15.27 -13.16 -14.32
C LYS A 66 15.54 -12.15 -15.44
N ALA A 67 14.85 -11.02 -15.43
CA ALA A 67 15.07 -9.90 -16.34
C ALA A 67 15.97 -8.80 -15.76
N GLY A 68 16.55 -9.00 -14.56
CA GLY A 68 17.34 -7.97 -13.87
C GLY A 68 16.51 -6.85 -13.25
N LEU A 69 15.23 -7.11 -12.97
CA LEU A 69 14.26 -6.12 -12.50
C LEU A 69 13.74 -6.46 -11.10
N ASP A 70 13.24 -5.44 -10.43
CA ASP A 70 12.42 -5.53 -9.22
C ASP A 70 11.06 -4.85 -9.47
N VAL A 71 10.18 -4.85 -8.47
CA VAL A 71 8.81 -4.35 -8.62
C VAL A 71 8.77 -2.84 -8.87
N VAL A 72 9.66 -2.09 -8.22
CA VAL A 72 9.74 -0.62 -8.35
C VAL A 72 10.38 -0.26 -9.69
N SER A 73 11.52 -0.87 -10.04
CA SER A 73 12.13 -0.60 -11.35
C SER A 73 11.24 -1.02 -12.52
N GLU A 74 10.42 -2.06 -12.36
CA GLU A 74 9.45 -2.48 -13.38
C GLU A 74 8.29 -1.50 -13.54
N VAL A 75 7.68 -1.01 -12.44
CA VAL A 75 6.55 -0.07 -12.56
C VAL A 75 6.98 1.28 -13.16
N LEU A 76 8.22 1.69 -12.90
CA LEU A 76 8.81 2.91 -13.45
C LEU A 76 9.32 2.75 -14.89
N ARG A 77 9.47 1.50 -15.37
CA ARG A 77 10.06 1.24 -16.69
C ARG A 77 9.20 1.86 -17.79
N GLY A 78 9.84 2.72 -18.59
CA GLY A 78 9.19 3.37 -19.73
C GLY A 78 8.27 4.53 -19.37
N GLN A 79 8.27 5.00 -18.12
CA GLN A 79 7.46 6.15 -17.68
C GLN A 79 8.13 7.52 -17.88
N GLY A 80 9.37 7.55 -18.40
CA GLY A 80 10.14 8.78 -18.60
C GLY A 80 10.95 9.17 -17.36
N ASP A 81 11.10 10.46 -17.13
CA ASP A 81 11.80 10.99 -15.96
C ASP A 81 11.00 10.72 -14.69
N PHE A 82 11.70 10.40 -13.61
CA PHE A 82 11.10 10.22 -12.29
C PHE A 82 11.01 11.58 -11.59
N VAL A 83 9.80 12.04 -11.36
CA VAL A 83 9.44 13.35 -10.80
C VAL A 83 8.69 13.12 -9.49
N GLU A 84 9.06 13.88 -8.47
CA GLU A 84 8.45 13.78 -7.15
C GLU A 84 6.96 14.13 -7.21
N TYR A 85 6.16 13.40 -6.43
CA TYR A 85 4.69 13.51 -6.36
C TYR A 85 3.93 13.11 -7.65
N GLU A 86 4.61 12.82 -8.76
CA GLU A 86 3.95 12.23 -9.93
C GLU A 86 3.59 10.77 -9.69
N HIS A 87 2.51 10.36 -10.33
CA HIS A 87 2.01 9.00 -10.28
C HIS A 87 2.66 8.14 -11.37
N TYR A 88 2.96 6.90 -11.00
CA TYR A 88 3.53 5.91 -11.90
C TYR A 88 2.72 4.60 -11.86
N PRO A 89 2.24 4.11 -13.02
CA PRO A 89 2.27 4.79 -14.32
C PRO A 89 1.42 6.08 -14.31
N HIS A 90 1.65 6.98 -15.26
CA HIS A 90 1.03 8.32 -15.31
C HIS A 90 -0.50 8.33 -15.28
N ASP A 91 -1.14 7.28 -15.80
CA ASP A 91 -2.60 7.14 -15.85
C ASP A 91 -3.19 6.35 -14.66
N ASP A 92 -2.37 6.05 -13.64
CA ASP A 92 -2.61 5.04 -12.62
C ASP A 92 -2.88 3.65 -13.23
N VAL A 93 -2.87 2.60 -12.41
CA VAL A 93 -3.34 1.28 -12.82
C VAL A 93 -4.78 1.09 -12.38
N PHE A 94 -5.64 0.69 -13.32
CA PHE A 94 -7.05 0.41 -13.07
C PHE A 94 -7.50 -0.89 -13.73
N ASP A 95 -8.07 -1.79 -12.93
CA ASP A 95 -8.67 -3.04 -13.39
C ASP A 95 -10.18 -2.86 -13.54
N ALA A 96 -10.70 -3.04 -14.76
CA ALA A 96 -12.11 -2.80 -15.05
C ALA A 96 -13.06 -3.87 -14.49
N ASP A 97 -12.55 -5.08 -14.20
CA ASP A 97 -13.37 -6.20 -13.75
C ASP A 97 -13.54 -6.18 -12.22
N SER A 98 -12.46 -5.88 -11.49
CA SER A 98 -12.49 -5.77 -10.02
C SER A 98 -12.74 -4.35 -9.53
N HIS A 99 -12.53 -3.34 -10.38
CA HIS A 99 -12.48 -1.92 -10.04
C HIS A 99 -11.37 -1.55 -9.04
N ALA A 100 -10.36 -2.39 -8.89
CA ALA A 100 -9.16 -2.11 -8.13
C ALA A 100 -8.27 -1.11 -8.86
N GLN A 101 -7.57 -0.27 -8.09
CA GLN A 101 -6.63 0.70 -8.62
C GLN A 101 -5.38 0.78 -7.75
N TYR A 102 -4.25 1.12 -8.36
CA TYR A 102 -3.08 1.60 -7.64
C TYR A 102 -2.29 2.63 -8.43
N TYR A 103 -1.44 3.37 -7.74
CA TYR A 103 -0.32 4.10 -8.33
C TYR A 103 0.90 4.00 -7.42
N TYR A 104 2.07 4.27 -7.98
CA TYR A 104 3.32 4.45 -7.26
C TYR A 104 3.76 5.91 -7.30
N HIS A 105 4.23 6.47 -6.19
CA HIS A 105 4.88 7.79 -6.19
C HIS A 105 5.98 7.85 -5.13
N ALA A 106 6.77 8.92 -5.14
CA ALA A 106 7.74 9.20 -4.10
C ALA A 106 7.70 10.65 -3.65
N HIS A 107 8.07 10.85 -2.40
CA HIS A 107 8.22 12.15 -1.76
C HIS A 107 9.70 12.40 -1.47
N ARG A 108 10.09 13.67 -1.38
CA ARG A 108 11.42 14.04 -0.92
C ARG A 108 11.54 13.87 0.60
N GLY A 109 12.56 13.14 1.08
CA GLY A 109 12.96 13.21 2.50
C GLY A 109 13.00 11.89 3.28
N GLY A 110 12.68 10.75 2.67
CA GLY A 110 12.87 9.44 3.29
C GLY A 110 14.33 8.96 3.16
N ALA A 111 15.14 8.99 4.23
CA ALA A 111 16.49 8.41 4.16
C ALA A 111 16.49 6.89 3.89
N ARG A 112 15.33 6.22 4.07
CA ARG A 112 15.13 4.77 3.89
C ARG A 112 14.06 4.40 2.85
N GLU A 113 13.02 5.21 2.70
CA GLU A 113 11.96 4.97 1.71
C GLU A 113 12.36 5.57 0.36
N HIS A 114 12.19 4.79 -0.70
CA HIS A 114 12.32 5.26 -2.08
C HIS A 114 11.02 5.87 -2.58
N GLY A 115 9.90 5.22 -2.28
CA GLY A 115 8.55 5.63 -2.62
C GLY A 115 7.57 4.56 -2.18
N HIS A 116 6.30 4.72 -2.51
CA HIS A 116 5.26 3.81 -2.06
C HIS A 116 4.12 3.66 -3.06
N PHE A 117 3.50 2.49 -3.02
CA PHE A 117 2.25 2.23 -3.72
C PHE A 117 1.08 2.70 -2.86
N HIS A 118 0.08 3.34 -3.46
CA HIS A 118 -1.25 3.49 -2.87
C HIS A 118 -2.21 2.55 -3.58
N THR A 119 -3.10 1.90 -2.82
CA THR A 119 -4.11 0.97 -3.36
C THR A 119 -5.51 1.44 -3.05
N PHE A 120 -6.42 1.21 -3.99
CA PHE A 120 -7.79 1.70 -3.96
C PHE A 120 -8.78 0.65 -4.46
N LEU A 121 -10.03 0.79 -4.03
CA LEU A 121 -11.16 0.15 -4.68
C LEU A 121 -12.18 1.23 -5.04
N ARG A 122 -12.63 1.26 -6.30
CA ARG A 122 -13.69 2.18 -6.74
C ARG A 122 -15.07 1.62 -6.39
N ALA A 123 -16.05 2.50 -6.24
CA ALA A 123 -17.40 2.18 -5.78
C ALA A 123 -18.07 1.04 -6.54
N PRO A 124 -17.96 0.91 -7.88
CA PRO A 124 -18.56 -0.21 -8.60
C PRO A 124 -18.02 -1.60 -8.17
N GLY A 125 -16.79 -1.69 -7.65
CA GLY A 125 -16.21 -2.93 -7.12
C GLY A 125 -16.52 -3.20 -5.65
N MET A 126 -17.05 -2.22 -4.91
CA MET A 126 -17.29 -2.35 -3.48
C MET A 126 -18.40 -3.38 -3.17
N PRO A 127 -18.42 -3.95 -1.95
CA PRO A 127 -19.53 -4.79 -1.52
C PRO A 127 -20.90 -4.07 -1.64
N PRO A 128 -21.99 -4.79 -1.98
CA PRO A 128 -23.31 -4.18 -2.06
C PRO A 128 -23.73 -3.53 -0.73
N GLY A 129 -24.27 -2.32 -0.79
CA GLY A 129 -24.71 -1.56 0.39
C GLY A 129 -23.61 -0.80 1.10
N THR A 130 -22.35 -0.86 0.63
CA THR A 130 -21.28 -0.01 1.14
C THR A 130 -21.53 1.45 0.77
N ALA A 131 -21.42 2.34 1.76
CA ALA A 131 -21.60 3.78 1.59
C ALA A 131 -20.53 4.54 2.37
N PRO A 132 -20.04 5.68 1.84
CA PRO A 132 -19.10 6.50 2.56
C PRO A 132 -19.76 7.08 3.82
N VAL A 133 -18.95 7.50 4.78
CA VAL A 133 -19.44 8.33 5.89
C VAL A 133 -19.95 9.66 5.34
N GLU A 134 -20.88 10.27 6.07
CA GLU A 134 -21.41 11.58 5.69
C GLU A 134 -20.29 12.62 5.68
N ASN A 135 -20.11 13.30 4.56
CA ASN A 135 -19.19 14.43 4.46
C ASN A 135 -19.83 15.65 5.13
N THR A 136 -19.34 16.01 6.31
CA THR A 136 -19.77 17.21 7.05
C THR A 136 -18.88 18.43 6.76
N GLY A 137 -17.87 18.28 5.92
CA GLY A 137 -16.93 19.32 5.51
C GLY A 137 -17.39 20.12 4.30
N THR A 138 -16.56 21.07 3.87
CA THR A 138 -16.82 21.90 2.67
C THR A 138 -16.15 21.37 1.41
N GLU A 139 -15.10 20.57 1.56
CA GLU A 139 -14.37 20.01 0.42
C GLU A 139 -15.21 18.89 -0.23
N PRO A 140 -15.49 18.94 -1.54
CA PRO A 140 -16.24 17.89 -2.21
C PRO A 140 -15.50 16.56 -2.18
N TRP A 141 -16.25 15.49 -1.90
CA TRP A 141 -15.74 14.12 -2.00
C TRP A 141 -16.19 13.52 -3.33
N PRO A 142 -15.42 12.58 -3.91
CA PRO A 142 -15.88 11.83 -5.06
C PRO A 142 -17.14 11.03 -4.70
N GLN A 143 -18.12 11.00 -5.60
CA GLN A 143 -19.45 10.41 -5.38
C GLN A 143 -19.86 9.46 -6.50
N GLY A 144 -20.85 8.60 -6.24
CA GLY A 144 -21.36 7.64 -7.23
C GLY A 144 -20.25 6.75 -7.77
N ASP A 145 -20.22 6.53 -9.08
CA ASP A 145 -19.22 5.67 -9.73
C ASP A 145 -17.79 6.25 -9.68
N ALA A 146 -17.65 7.55 -9.41
CA ALA A 146 -16.35 8.18 -9.22
C ALA A 146 -15.80 7.99 -7.79
N ALA A 147 -16.64 7.59 -6.82
CA ALA A 147 -16.18 7.33 -5.47
C ALA A 147 -15.18 6.17 -5.44
N LEU A 148 -14.18 6.32 -4.57
CA LEU A 148 -13.14 5.34 -4.32
C LEU A 148 -12.74 5.41 -2.85
N SER A 149 -12.18 4.32 -2.33
CA SER A 149 -11.60 4.26 -0.98
C SER A 149 -10.15 3.85 -1.09
N HIS A 150 -9.27 4.58 -0.39
CA HIS A 150 -7.92 4.12 -0.13
C HIS A 150 -7.96 2.90 0.81
N LEU A 151 -7.22 1.85 0.46
CA LEU A 151 -7.13 0.62 1.23
C LEU A 151 -5.90 0.64 2.13
N VAL A 152 -4.71 0.70 1.55
CA VAL A 152 -3.43 0.76 2.26
C VAL A 152 -2.33 1.22 1.32
N ALA A 153 -1.29 1.82 1.87
CA ALA A 153 -0.06 2.10 1.15
C ALA A 153 1.05 1.09 1.48
N ILE A 154 1.91 0.79 0.50
CA ILE A 154 3.05 -0.13 0.62
C ILE A 154 4.33 0.66 0.41
N SER A 155 5.07 0.92 1.50
CA SER A 155 6.36 1.60 1.49
C SER A 155 7.45 0.69 0.95
N MET A 156 8.28 1.22 0.03
CA MET A 156 9.33 0.48 -0.67
C MET A 156 10.70 1.11 -0.42
N ASP A 157 11.73 0.28 -0.25
CA ASP A 157 13.11 0.75 -0.24
C ASP A 157 13.68 0.91 -1.66
N ALA A 158 14.92 1.40 -1.76
CA ALA A 158 15.61 1.62 -3.02
C ALA A 158 16.01 0.33 -3.76
N TRP A 159 15.77 -0.84 -3.17
CA TRP A 159 16.06 -2.16 -3.76
C TRP A 159 14.77 -2.89 -4.17
N GLY A 160 13.61 -2.22 -4.10
CA GLY A 160 12.33 -2.81 -4.44
C GLY A 160 11.76 -3.75 -3.37
N GLU A 161 12.27 -3.70 -2.13
CA GLU A 161 11.73 -4.47 -1.02
C GLU A 161 10.71 -3.66 -0.20
N PRO A 162 9.62 -4.28 0.26
CA PRO A 162 8.64 -3.59 1.09
C PRO A 162 9.18 -3.36 2.51
N LEU A 163 9.08 -2.12 2.98
CA LEU A 163 9.48 -1.69 4.32
C LEU A 163 8.32 -1.77 5.32
N ALA A 164 7.17 -1.22 4.95
CA ALA A 164 6.03 -1.06 5.83
C ALA A 164 4.72 -0.94 5.05
N LEU A 165 3.62 -1.25 5.73
CA LEU A 165 2.28 -0.85 5.34
C LEU A 165 1.87 0.38 6.14
N PHE A 166 1.14 1.31 5.54
CA PHE A 166 0.61 2.46 6.28
C PHE A 166 -0.75 2.92 5.76
N ALA A 167 -1.50 3.55 6.65
CA ALA A 167 -2.78 4.19 6.36
C ALA A 167 -2.63 5.70 6.50
N VAL A 168 -3.39 6.44 5.70
CA VAL A 168 -3.35 7.90 5.63
C VAL A 168 -4.73 8.49 5.88
N ASN A 169 -4.75 9.79 6.14
CA ASN A 169 -5.97 10.56 6.18
C ASN A 169 -6.49 10.85 4.76
N ARG A 170 -7.78 11.15 4.64
CA ARG A 170 -8.49 11.35 3.38
C ARG A 170 -7.82 12.40 2.49
N TRP A 171 -7.43 13.55 3.04
CA TRP A 171 -6.83 14.63 2.24
C TRP A 171 -5.57 14.21 1.47
N VAL A 172 -4.86 13.18 1.93
CA VAL A 172 -3.65 12.67 1.27
C VAL A 172 -3.97 12.05 -0.07
N THR A 173 -5.12 11.40 -0.19
CA THR A 173 -5.53 10.65 -1.38
C THR A 173 -6.77 11.20 -2.09
N GLY A 174 -7.46 12.16 -1.48
CA GLY A 174 -8.66 12.80 -2.04
C GLY A 174 -9.86 11.86 -2.22
N ASP A 175 -9.81 10.68 -1.60
CA ASP A 175 -10.81 9.62 -1.73
C ASP A 175 -12.09 9.95 -0.95
N ALA A 176 -13.10 9.08 -1.00
CA ALA A 176 -14.24 9.16 -0.08
C ALA A 176 -13.94 8.30 1.16
N TRP A 177 -14.38 8.75 2.33
CA TRP A 177 -14.05 8.02 3.56
C TRP A 177 -15.07 6.92 3.87
N TYR A 178 -14.58 5.69 4.05
CA TYR A 178 -15.39 4.54 4.46
C TYR A 178 -14.90 3.99 5.79
N ARG A 179 -15.81 3.46 6.62
CA ARG A 179 -15.45 2.90 7.92
C ARG A 179 -14.57 1.68 7.75
N ALA A 180 -13.70 1.41 8.72
CA ALA A 180 -12.76 0.29 8.70
C ALA A 180 -13.43 -1.06 8.39
N GLY A 181 -14.64 -1.30 8.91
CA GLY A 181 -15.39 -2.53 8.62
C GLY A 181 -15.72 -2.69 7.13
N ASP A 182 -16.12 -1.61 6.47
CA ASP A 182 -16.42 -1.60 5.04
C ASP A 182 -15.13 -1.78 4.23
N VAL A 183 -14.06 -1.06 4.57
CA VAL A 183 -12.76 -1.18 3.88
C VAL A 183 -12.15 -2.57 4.06
N VAL A 184 -12.32 -3.21 5.22
CA VAL A 184 -11.90 -4.61 5.42
C VAL A 184 -12.67 -5.56 4.48
N ALA A 185 -13.96 -5.34 4.27
CA ALA A 185 -14.74 -6.12 3.31
C ALA A 185 -14.35 -5.84 1.84
N MET A 186 -13.82 -4.64 1.54
CA MET A 186 -13.26 -4.32 0.22
C MET A 186 -12.00 -5.14 -0.10
N LEU A 187 -11.22 -5.55 0.90
CA LEU A 187 -9.99 -6.33 0.69
C LEU A 187 -10.25 -7.66 -0.04
N ASP A 188 -11.44 -8.25 0.15
CA ASP A 188 -11.82 -9.52 -0.52
C ASP A 188 -12.09 -9.34 -2.02
N ARG A 189 -12.26 -8.09 -2.46
CA ARG A 189 -12.57 -7.73 -3.85
C ARG A 189 -11.40 -7.06 -4.57
N PHE A 190 -10.33 -6.73 -3.86
CA PHE A 190 -9.13 -6.19 -4.48
C PHE A 190 -8.38 -7.28 -5.25
N GLY A 191 -8.15 -7.04 -6.53
CA GLY A 191 -7.30 -7.87 -7.37
C GLY A 191 -7.06 -7.22 -8.72
N ILE A 192 -5.81 -7.26 -9.18
CA ILE A 192 -5.41 -6.77 -10.50
C ILE A 192 -4.57 -7.87 -11.11
N ASP A 193 -5.05 -8.44 -12.21
CA ASP A 193 -4.41 -9.59 -12.86
C ASP A 193 -4.20 -9.44 -14.37
N HIS A 194 -4.57 -8.28 -14.93
CA HIS A 194 -4.25 -7.93 -16.32
C HIS A 194 -2.76 -7.63 -16.51
N ALA A 195 -2.33 -7.57 -17.77
CA ALA A 195 -0.91 -7.49 -18.11
C ALA A 195 -0.29 -6.08 -18.04
N TRP A 196 -1.10 -5.03 -18.04
CA TRP A 196 -0.62 -3.64 -18.05
C TRP A 196 -0.46 -3.03 -16.65
N PRO A 197 0.55 -2.19 -16.37
CA PRO A 197 1.77 -2.00 -17.16
C PRO A 197 2.69 -3.23 -17.06
N SER A 198 2.50 -4.04 -16.01
CA SER A 198 3.25 -5.28 -15.80
C SER A 198 2.44 -6.30 -15.01
N TRP A 199 2.15 -7.43 -15.64
CA TRP A 199 1.48 -8.58 -15.02
C TRP A 199 2.10 -9.02 -13.68
N PRO A 200 3.42 -9.22 -13.54
CA PRO A 200 4.01 -9.58 -12.26
C PRO A 200 3.89 -8.49 -11.19
N VAL A 201 3.92 -7.20 -11.53
CA VAL A 201 3.71 -6.12 -10.54
C VAL A 201 2.28 -6.14 -10.01
N ASN A 202 1.31 -6.26 -10.90
CA ASN A 202 -0.12 -6.30 -10.55
C ASN A 202 -0.44 -7.47 -9.60
N ARG A 203 0.06 -8.66 -9.93
CA ARG A 203 -0.14 -9.86 -9.11
C ARG A 203 0.64 -9.77 -7.80
N TRP A 204 1.83 -9.17 -7.81
CA TRP A 204 2.61 -8.90 -6.59
C TRP A 204 1.85 -7.99 -5.62
N ILE A 205 1.27 -6.87 -6.08
CA ILE A 205 0.50 -5.94 -5.23
C ILE A 205 -0.74 -6.65 -4.67
N THR A 206 -1.47 -7.39 -5.51
CA THR A 206 -2.62 -8.19 -5.08
C THR A 206 -2.23 -9.19 -3.99
N ALA A 207 -1.11 -9.89 -4.17
CA ALA A 207 -0.62 -10.87 -3.22
C ALA A 207 -0.08 -10.22 -1.93
N MET A 208 0.46 -9.00 -1.96
CA MET A 208 0.83 -8.26 -0.75
C MET A 208 -0.36 -8.01 0.16
N LEU A 209 -1.50 -7.56 -0.40
CA LEU A 209 -2.70 -7.31 0.39
C LEU A 209 -3.26 -8.59 1.02
N ARG A 210 -3.16 -9.72 0.32
CA ARG A 210 -3.58 -11.03 0.85
C ARG A 210 -2.63 -11.57 1.92
N LEU A 211 -1.31 -11.47 1.69
CA LEU A 211 -0.28 -11.98 2.60
C LEU A 211 -0.28 -11.26 3.96
N PHE A 212 -0.57 -9.96 3.95
CA PHE A 212 -0.55 -9.09 5.13
C PHE A 212 -1.95 -8.62 5.54
N ARG A 213 -3.02 -9.35 5.17
CA ARG A 213 -4.40 -9.00 5.55
C ARG A 213 -4.58 -8.71 7.05
N PRO A 214 -4.03 -9.51 8.00
CA PRO A 214 -4.16 -9.19 9.43
C PRO A 214 -3.54 -7.84 9.83
N GLU A 215 -2.42 -7.47 9.21
CA GLU A 215 -1.77 -6.17 9.42
C GLU A 215 -2.65 -5.03 8.89
N ILE A 216 -3.21 -5.20 7.69
CA ILE A 216 -4.05 -4.19 7.04
C ILE A 216 -5.34 -3.97 7.84
N GLU A 217 -6.01 -5.03 8.27
CA GLU A 217 -7.20 -4.93 9.13
C GLU A 217 -6.90 -4.18 10.43
N THR A 218 -5.73 -4.43 11.03
CA THR A 218 -5.28 -3.75 12.24
C THR A 218 -5.05 -2.27 11.97
N LEU A 219 -4.38 -1.94 10.87
CA LEU A 219 -4.13 -0.56 10.44
C LEU A 219 -5.43 0.21 10.16
N LEU A 220 -6.40 -0.42 9.49
CA LEU A 220 -7.69 0.21 9.18
C LEU A 220 -8.50 0.52 10.43
N ARG A 221 -8.57 -0.41 11.39
CA ARG A 221 -9.25 -0.16 12.68
C ARG A 221 -8.52 0.91 13.49
N HIS A 222 -7.20 0.92 13.45
CA HIS A 222 -6.37 1.94 14.10
C HIS A 222 -6.55 3.32 13.45
N ARG A 223 -6.61 3.40 12.13
CA ARG A 223 -6.91 4.61 11.35
C ARG A 223 -8.19 5.27 11.82
N ASP A 224 -9.28 4.53 11.89
CA ASP A 224 -10.57 5.06 12.36
C ASP A 224 -10.48 5.56 13.81
N ARG A 225 -9.79 4.82 14.69
CA ARG A 225 -9.59 5.24 16.09
C ARG A 225 -8.76 6.51 16.20
N VAL A 226 -7.75 6.66 15.36
CA VAL A 226 -6.91 7.86 15.30
C VAL A 226 -7.71 9.07 14.85
N VAL A 227 -8.50 8.93 13.78
CA VAL A 227 -9.39 9.99 13.27
C VAL A 227 -10.39 10.40 14.34
N GLU A 228 -11.02 9.44 15.03
CA GLU A 228 -11.94 9.72 16.13
C GLU A 228 -11.27 10.52 17.26
N LEU A 229 -10.10 10.07 17.73
CA LEU A 229 -9.35 10.75 18.78
C LEU A 229 -8.90 12.16 18.36
N TRP A 230 -8.50 12.31 17.09
CA TRP A 230 -8.06 13.59 16.56
C TRP A 230 -9.21 14.59 16.50
N ALA A 231 -10.38 14.16 16.03
CA ALA A 231 -11.59 14.98 16.01
C ALA A 231 -12.02 15.44 17.42
N GLN A 232 -11.88 14.57 18.42
CA GLN A 232 -12.15 14.91 19.82
C GLN A 232 -11.15 15.94 20.37
N ALA A 233 -9.88 15.84 19.98
CA ALA A 233 -8.83 16.75 20.43
C ALA A 233 -8.87 18.12 19.71
N HIS A 234 -9.46 18.18 18.51
CA HIS A 234 -9.51 19.37 17.66
C HIS A 234 -10.95 19.70 17.21
N PRO A 235 -11.84 20.06 18.14
CA PRO A 235 -13.23 20.36 17.80
C PRO A 235 -13.33 21.58 16.87
N GLY A 236 -14.26 21.51 15.92
CA GLY A 236 -14.50 22.58 14.93
C GLY A 236 -13.56 22.55 13.73
N CYS A 237 -12.59 21.63 13.69
CA CYS A 237 -11.80 21.34 12.49
C CYS A 237 -12.42 20.18 11.71
N ASP A 238 -12.35 20.23 10.38
CA ASP A 238 -12.63 19.06 9.55
C ASP A 238 -11.46 18.09 9.66
N VAL A 239 -11.67 16.97 10.37
CA VAL A 239 -10.62 15.98 10.60
C VAL A 239 -10.14 15.32 9.30
N PHE A 240 -11.00 15.21 8.29
CA PHE A 240 -10.64 14.58 7.02
C PHE A 240 -9.74 15.47 6.15
N GLU A 241 -9.75 16.79 6.44
CA GLU A 241 -8.96 17.81 5.75
C GLU A 241 -7.83 18.42 6.60
N ASP A 242 -7.61 17.92 7.81
CA ASP A 242 -6.56 18.43 8.69
C ASP A 242 -5.16 17.98 8.23
N ARG A 243 -4.43 18.91 7.60
CA ARG A 243 -3.07 18.71 7.06
C ARG A 243 -2.02 18.33 8.11
N ARG A 244 -2.34 18.45 9.40
CA ARG A 244 -1.47 17.99 10.49
C ARG A 244 -1.60 16.48 10.75
N LEU A 245 -2.65 15.84 10.25
CA LEU A 245 -2.90 14.40 10.34
C LEU A 245 -2.71 13.78 8.95
N GLU A 246 -1.48 13.43 8.60
CA GLU A 246 -1.15 12.81 7.31
C GLU A 246 -1.22 11.28 7.38
N VAL A 247 -0.29 10.66 8.11
CA VAL A 247 -0.24 9.22 8.33
C VAL A 247 -1.02 8.88 9.60
N THR A 248 -2.00 7.99 9.51
CA THR A 248 -2.78 7.55 10.67
C THR A 248 -2.12 6.40 11.41
N GLY A 249 -1.30 5.58 10.73
CA GLY A 249 -0.59 4.47 11.35
C GLY A 249 0.31 3.73 10.35
N SER A 250 1.35 3.07 10.85
CA SER A 250 2.29 2.28 10.04
C SER A 250 2.71 0.99 10.77
N LEU A 251 2.88 -0.10 10.01
CA LEU A 251 3.41 -1.38 10.48
C LEU A 251 4.55 -1.85 9.58
N PRO A 252 5.74 -2.16 10.12
CA PRO A 252 6.82 -2.74 9.34
C PRO A 252 6.45 -4.14 8.85
N VAL A 253 6.85 -4.48 7.64
CA VAL A 253 6.60 -5.80 7.03
C VAL A 253 7.89 -6.45 6.55
N SER A 254 7.87 -7.77 6.41
CA SER A 254 8.95 -8.55 5.79
C SER A 254 8.33 -9.79 5.15
N ILE A 255 8.46 -9.89 3.83
CA ILE A 255 7.96 -11.04 3.07
C ILE A 255 8.63 -12.33 3.58
N GLU A 256 9.96 -12.36 3.65
CA GLU A 256 10.72 -13.52 4.10
C GLU A 256 10.42 -13.85 5.57
N GLY A 257 10.24 -12.84 6.41
CA GLY A 257 9.81 -12.99 7.80
C GLY A 257 8.45 -13.68 7.90
N ARG A 258 7.48 -13.24 7.09
CA ARG A 258 6.13 -13.80 7.02
C ARG A 258 6.13 -15.24 6.51
N ILE A 259 6.86 -15.52 5.44
CA ILE A 259 6.98 -16.87 4.87
C ILE A 259 7.53 -17.85 5.91
N ARG A 260 8.65 -17.50 6.56
CA ARG A 260 9.22 -18.33 7.63
C ARG A 260 8.26 -18.55 8.80
N ALA A 261 7.42 -17.55 9.12
CA ALA A 261 6.42 -17.69 10.18
C ALA A 261 5.29 -18.65 9.76
N LEU A 262 4.80 -18.54 8.53
CA LEU A 262 3.82 -19.46 7.96
C LEU A 262 4.37 -20.89 7.91
N ASP A 263 5.58 -21.11 7.41
CA ASP A 263 6.17 -22.46 7.32
C ASP A 263 6.33 -23.13 8.67
N ARG A 264 6.80 -22.39 9.69
CA ARG A 264 6.88 -22.89 11.07
C ARG A 264 5.51 -23.23 11.64
N LEU A 265 4.47 -22.47 11.30
CA LEU A 265 3.11 -22.80 11.72
C LEU A 265 2.62 -24.09 11.05
N ARG A 266 2.89 -24.28 9.75
CA ARG A 266 2.52 -25.51 9.02
C ARG A 266 3.17 -26.74 9.62
N ALA A 267 4.46 -26.66 9.89
CA ALA A 267 5.24 -27.77 10.43
C ALA A 267 4.81 -28.19 11.84
N ARG A 268 4.16 -27.31 12.61
CA ARG A 268 3.60 -27.64 13.92
C ARG A 268 2.21 -28.29 13.84
N SER A 269 1.52 -28.13 12.72
CA SER A 269 0.17 -28.64 12.48
C SER A 269 0.16 -29.92 11.62
N ALA A 270 1.33 -30.36 11.14
CA ALA A 270 1.54 -31.60 10.39
C ALA A 270 2.06 -32.70 11.33
#